data_AF-A0A955XT31-F1
#
_entry.id   AF-A0A955XT31-F1
#
_cell.length_a   1.000
_cell.length_b   1.000
_cell.length_c   1.000
_cell.angle_alpha   90.00
_cell.angle_beta   90.00
_cell.angle_gamma   90.00
#
_symmetry.space_group_name_H-M   'P 1'
#
loop_
_entity.id
_entity.type
_entity.pdbx_description
1 polymer ?
#
loop_
_entity_poly.entity_id
_entity_poly.type
_entity_poly.pdbx_seq_one_letter_code
_entity_poly.pdbx_strand_id
1 'polypeptide(L)'
;ETGVNVGTDVTWKSLKENYDAVLIAIGAETARDLEVEGRGLSGVHFAMEYLTQQNRHVAGAEPSGKRIDAKGKRVVVLGGGDTGSDCMGTAHRQGAAEVLQIELLPAPPESRLPTNPWPQWPMVFRTSSSQYEGGEREFAVMTKGLVGKDGVLQELIATRVELKQDDSGRTRFEEIPDTEFSIAVDILLLAMGFTGPVAKDVVEQLGAELNSRGALKVDKRFRTTVPGVYAAGDAQRGASLIVWAISDGRERQPGRLTPTSEKQPRFSPPGGPTCPLAAAKRRHGQAQRPRRRMA
;
A
#
# COMPACT_ATOMS: atom_id res chain seq x y z
N GLU A 1 20.98 -6.69 -7.41
CA GLU A 1 20.57 -7.90 -8.17
C GLU A 1 19.06 -7.97 -8.16
N THR A 2 18.44 -8.59 -9.16
CA THR A 2 16.98 -8.82 -9.20
C THR A 2 16.69 -10.30 -8.93
N GLY A 3 15.52 -10.62 -8.37
CA GLY A 3 15.18 -12.00 -8.03
C GLY A 3 15.92 -12.54 -6.81
N VAL A 4 16.37 -11.65 -5.92
CA VAL A 4 17.07 -11.99 -4.68
C VAL A 4 16.23 -11.51 -3.50
N ASN A 5 15.94 -12.41 -2.57
CA ASN A 5 15.24 -12.14 -1.33
C ASN A 5 16.23 -12.02 -0.16
N VAL A 6 16.28 -10.84 0.47
CA VAL A 6 17.16 -10.59 1.61
C VAL A 6 16.55 -11.17 2.89
N GLY A 7 17.31 -12.02 3.57
CA GLY A 7 16.88 -12.86 4.68
C GLY A 7 16.91 -14.35 4.32
N THR A 8 16.69 -14.67 3.04
CA THR A 8 16.69 -16.06 2.53
C THR A 8 17.90 -16.34 1.63
N ASP A 9 18.02 -15.62 0.50
CA ASP A 9 19.09 -15.83 -0.49
C ASP A 9 20.39 -15.16 -0.07
N VAL A 10 20.28 -13.97 0.55
CA VAL A 10 21.39 -13.23 1.14
C VAL A 10 21.00 -12.84 2.55
N THR A 11 21.83 -13.14 3.53
CA THR A 11 21.52 -12.81 4.93
C THR A 11 21.69 -11.32 5.20
N TRP A 12 20.85 -10.78 6.08
CA TRP A 12 20.98 -9.39 6.52
C TRP A 12 22.32 -9.13 7.21
N LYS A 13 22.84 -10.12 7.96
CA LYS A 13 24.15 -10.05 8.61
C LYS A 13 25.29 -9.89 7.59
N SER A 14 25.25 -10.66 6.49
CA SER A 14 26.23 -10.53 5.41
C SER A 14 26.22 -9.13 4.79
N LEU A 15 25.04 -8.55 4.56
CA LEU A 15 24.95 -7.18 4.06
C LEU A 15 25.57 -6.18 5.04
N LYS A 16 25.31 -6.32 6.34
CA LYS A 16 25.90 -5.45 7.36
C LYS A 16 27.42 -5.58 7.45
N GLU A 17 27.98 -6.76 7.23
CA GLU A 17 29.43 -7.00 7.27
C GLU A 17 30.14 -6.46 6.02
N ASN A 18 29.49 -6.52 4.86
CA ASN A 18 30.09 -6.19 3.57
C ASN A 18 29.89 -4.71 3.14
N TYR A 19 29.00 -3.97 3.80
CA TYR A 19 28.67 -2.59 3.45
C TYR A 19 28.74 -1.65 4.66
N ASP A 20 29.22 -0.42 4.44
CA ASP A 20 29.29 0.61 5.49
C ASP A 20 27.91 1.08 5.98
N ALA A 21 26.88 0.92 5.15
CA ALA A 21 25.50 1.23 5.48
C ALA A 21 24.52 0.33 4.70
N VAL A 22 23.44 -0.07 5.36
CA VAL A 22 22.35 -0.87 4.78
C VAL A 22 21.03 -0.13 4.95
N LEU A 23 20.35 0.18 3.83
CA LEU A 23 19.00 0.76 3.83
C LEU A 23 17.94 -0.31 3.53
N ILE A 24 17.05 -0.52 4.49
CA ILE A 24 15.89 -1.39 4.40
C ILE A 24 14.71 -0.58 3.84
N ALA A 25 14.30 -0.94 2.62
CA ALA A 25 13.17 -0.31 1.92
C ALA A 25 12.23 -1.38 1.33
N ILE A 26 11.96 -2.43 2.11
CA ILE A 26 11.20 -3.63 1.71
C ILE A 26 9.68 -3.44 1.71
N GLY A 27 9.19 -2.23 2.02
CA GLY A 27 7.75 -1.95 2.05
C GLY A 27 7.01 -2.60 3.23
N ALA A 28 5.68 -2.71 3.11
CA ALA A 28 4.80 -3.36 4.08
C ALA A 28 3.95 -4.43 3.40
N GLU A 29 4.50 -5.64 3.27
CA GLU A 29 3.90 -6.71 2.48
C GLU A 29 2.91 -7.58 3.24
N THR A 30 2.89 -7.52 4.58
CA THR A 30 2.00 -8.35 5.41
C THR A 30 0.57 -7.83 5.31
N ALA A 31 -0.26 -8.47 4.50
CA ALA A 31 -1.67 -8.11 4.35
C ALA A 31 -2.46 -8.40 5.64
N ARG A 32 -3.47 -7.59 5.93
CA ARG A 32 -4.46 -7.89 6.97
C ARG A 32 -5.37 -9.00 6.49
N ASP A 33 -5.55 -10.00 7.35
CA ASP A 33 -6.42 -11.12 7.06
C ASP A 33 -7.83 -10.94 7.65
N LEU A 34 -8.77 -11.77 7.20
CA LEU A 34 -10.14 -11.81 7.68
C LEU A 34 -10.35 -13.07 8.53
N GLU A 35 -10.43 -12.88 9.84
CA GLU A 35 -10.59 -13.96 10.82
C GLU A 35 -12.08 -14.33 11.01
N VAL A 36 -12.65 -15.05 10.04
CA VAL A 36 -14.04 -15.53 10.08
C VAL A 36 -14.15 -16.98 9.62
N GLU A 37 -15.24 -17.65 9.99
CA GLU A 37 -15.56 -18.96 9.46
C GLU A 37 -15.71 -18.91 7.93
N GLY A 38 -15.19 -19.93 7.24
CA GLY A 38 -15.20 -20.00 5.78
C GLY A 38 -14.10 -19.19 5.07
N ARG A 39 -13.17 -18.55 5.80
CA ARG A 39 -12.00 -17.85 5.22
C ARG A 39 -11.18 -18.70 4.24
N GLY A 40 -11.13 -20.02 4.44
CA GLY A 40 -10.39 -20.97 3.60
C GLY A 40 -11.13 -21.44 2.34
N LEU A 41 -12.35 -20.97 2.07
CA LEU A 41 -13.11 -21.34 0.88
C LEU A 41 -12.43 -20.84 -0.41
N SER A 42 -12.49 -21.66 -1.45
CA SER A 42 -12.04 -21.25 -2.79
C SER A 42 -12.91 -20.10 -3.30
N GLY A 43 -12.26 -19.03 -3.76
CA GLY A 43 -12.91 -17.77 -4.16
C GLY A 43 -12.59 -16.60 -3.21
N VAL A 44 -11.97 -16.86 -2.06
CA VAL A 44 -11.45 -15.82 -1.16
C VAL A 44 -9.99 -15.55 -1.43
N HIS A 45 -9.66 -14.32 -1.85
CA HIS A 45 -8.32 -13.94 -2.28
C HIS A 45 -7.86 -12.65 -1.61
N PHE A 46 -6.55 -12.51 -1.39
CA PHE A 46 -5.99 -11.20 -1.07
C PHE A 46 -6.02 -10.28 -2.29
N ALA A 47 -6.27 -8.99 -2.08
CA ALA A 47 -6.26 -8.00 -3.16
C ALA A 47 -4.96 -8.00 -3.96
N MET A 48 -3.81 -8.14 -3.28
CA MET A 48 -2.51 -8.14 -3.95
C MET A 48 -2.29 -9.37 -4.84
N GLU A 49 -2.90 -10.52 -4.54
CA GLU A 49 -2.85 -11.68 -5.43
C GLU A 49 -3.52 -11.34 -6.77
N TYR A 50 -4.73 -10.77 -6.70
CA TYR A 50 -5.52 -10.38 -7.86
C TYR A 50 -4.87 -9.25 -8.68
N LEU A 51 -4.48 -8.16 -8.02
CA LEU A 51 -3.91 -6.98 -8.68
C LEU A 51 -2.54 -7.27 -9.30
N THR A 52 -1.71 -8.08 -8.65
CA THR A 52 -0.40 -8.47 -9.20
C THR A 52 -0.57 -9.30 -10.46
N GLN A 53 -1.52 -10.25 -10.49
CA GLN A 53 -1.81 -11.02 -11.70
C GLN A 53 -2.29 -10.12 -12.84
N GLN A 54 -3.16 -9.15 -12.57
CA GLN A 54 -3.61 -8.21 -13.59
C GLN A 54 -2.46 -7.36 -14.15
N ASN A 55 -1.59 -6.83 -13.29
CA ASN A 55 -0.43 -6.05 -13.72
C ASN A 55 0.51 -6.86 -14.62
N ARG A 56 0.75 -8.13 -14.29
CA ARG A 56 1.53 -9.05 -15.13
C ARG A 56 0.87 -9.26 -16.49
N HIS A 57 -0.44 -9.52 -16.50
CA HIS A 57 -1.19 -9.71 -17.74
C HIS A 57 -1.11 -8.49 -18.67
N VAL A 58 -1.28 -7.27 -18.13
CA VAL A 58 -1.13 -6.02 -18.89
C VAL A 58 0.29 -5.86 -19.44
N ALA A 59 1.29 -6.31 -18.70
CA ALA A 59 2.69 -6.31 -19.14
C ALA A 59 3.04 -7.45 -20.13
N GLY A 60 2.06 -8.29 -20.53
CA GLY A 60 2.29 -9.44 -21.41
C GLY A 60 3.02 -10.61 -20.73
N ALA A 61 3.04 -10.65 -19.40
CA ALA A 61 3.63 -11.72 -18.62
C ALA A 61 2.57 -12.70 -18.08
N GLU A 62 2.98 -13.95 -17.89
CA GLU A 62 2.13 -14.98 -17.29
C GLU A 62 1.74 -14.62 -15.84
N PRO A 63 0.51 -14.95 -15.42
CA PRO A 63 0.06 -14.74 -14.06
C PRO A 63 0.86 -15.62 -13.10
N SER A 64 1.04 -15.15 -11.87
CA SER A 64 1.57 -15.98 -10.80
C SER A 64 0.48 -16.98 -10.36
N GLY A 65 0.55 -18.21 -10.87
CA GLY A 65 -0.39 -19.29 -10.54
C GLY A 65 -1.68 -19.28 -11.35
N LYS A 66 -2.75 -19.86 -10.79
CA LYS A 66 -4.07 -19.89 -11.45
C LYS A 66 -4.64 -18.47 -11.51
N ARG A 67 -4.99 -18.02 -12.73
CA ARG A 67 -5.54 -16.69 -12.94
C ARG A 67 -6.88 -16.53 -12.22
N ILE A 68 -7.00 -15.47 -11.43
CA ILE A 68 -8.25 -14.97 -10.88
C ILE A 68 -8.89 -14.10 -11.97
N ASP A 69 -10.06 -14.51 -12.45
CA ASP A 69 -10.79 -13.84 -13.52
C ASP A 69 -12.20 -13.49 -13.05
N ALA A 70 -12.48 -12.20 -12.99
CA ALA A 70 -13.77 -11.66 -12.56
C ALA A 70 -14.84 -11.71 -13.66
N LYS A 71 -14.52 -12.09 -14.90
CA LYS A 71 -15.48 -12.07 -16.00
C LYS A 71 -16.77 -12.84 -15.69
N GLY A 72 -17.90 -12.14 -15.72
CA GLY A 72 -19.23 -12.69 -15.43
C GLY A 72 -19.43 -13.16 -14.00
N LYS A 73 -18.59 -12.72 -13.05
CA LYS A 73 -18.66 -13.08 -11.62
C LYS A 73 -19.23 -11.94 -10.79
N ARG A 74 -19.82 -12.28 -9.65
CA ARG A 74 -20.17 -11.35 -8.57
C ARG A 74 -18.96 -11.20 -7.66
N VAL A 75 -18.41 -9.99 -7.62
CA VAL A 75 -17.18 -9.67 -6.90
C VAL A 75 -17.51 -8.80 -5.70
N VAL A 76 -17.10 -9.24 -4.51
CA VAL A 76 -17.14 -8.40 -3.31
C VAL A 76 -15.73 -7.99 -2.93
N VAL A 77 -15.52 -6.71 -2.67
CA VAL A 77 -14.23 -6.13 -2.23
C VAL A 77 -14.37 -5.63 -0.81
N LEU A 78 -13.60 -6.19 0.13
CA LEU A 78 -13.57 -5.72 1.52
C LEU A 78 -12.46 -4.69 1.71
N GLY A 79 -12.83 -3.43 1.92
CA GLY A 79 -11.93 -2.31 2.14
C GLY A 79 -12.21 -1.13 1.21
N GLY A 80 -12.37 0.06 1.78
CA GLY A 80 -12.73 1.31 1.10
C GLY A 80 -11.56 2.19 0.65
N GLY A 81 -10.32 1.73 0.84
CA GLY A 81 -9.10 2.45 0.45
C GLY A 81 -8.75 2.33 -1.04
N ASP A 82 -7.57 2.87 -1.40
CA ASP A 82 -7.08 2.88 -2.79
C ASP A 82 -6.96 1.47 -3.38
N THR A 83 -6.40 0.51 -2.62
CA THR A 83 -6.34 -0.90 -3.05
C THR A 83 -7.72 -1.48 -3.37
N GLY A 84 -8.74 -1.11 -2.59
CA GLY A 84 -10.11 -1.55 -2.84
C GLY A 84 -10.69 -0.95 -4.11
N SER A 85 -10.41 0.33 -4.37
CA SER A 85 -10.77 1.02 -5.62
C SER A 85 -10.09 0.37 -6.84
N ASP A 86 -8.81 0.00 -6.72
CA ASP A 86 -8.08 -0.68 -7.79
C ASP A 86 -8.65 -2.07 -8.11
N CYS A 87 -9.03 -2.83 -7.07
CA CYS A 87 -9.73 -4.11 -7.22
C CYS A 87 -11.05 -3.94 -7.98
N MET A 88 -11.84 -2.94 -7.58
CA MET A 88 -13.13 -2.62 -8.20
C MET A 88 -12.96 -2.24 -9.68
N GLY A 89 -12.04 -1.32 -9.99
CA GLY A 89 -11.77 -0.91 -11.37
C GLY A 89 -11.23 -2.05 -12.23
N THR A 90 -10.44 -2.96 -11.64
CA THR A 90 -9.95 -4.15 -12.34
C THR A 90 -11.09 -5.14 -12.62
N ALA A 91 -11.96 -5.41 -11.65
CA ALA A 91 -13.12 -6.29 -11.83
C ALA A 91 -14.07 -5.77 -12.93
N HIS A 92 -14.34 -4.47 -12.97
CA HIS A 92 -15.09 -3.83 -14.04
C HIS A 92 -14.45 -4.06 -15.41
N ARG A 93 -13.14 -3.83 -15.53
CA ARG A 93 -12.39 -4.01 -16.79
C ARG A 93 -12.31 -5.47 -17.24
N GLN A 94 -12.39 -6.42 -16.32
CA GLN A 94 -12.48 -7.85 -16.64
C GLN A 94 -13.91 -8.28 -17.02
N GLY A 95 -14.92 -7.41 -16.86
CA GLY A 95 -16.30 -7.67 -17.20
C GLY A 95 -17.05 -8.46 -16.12
N ALA A 96 -16.82 -8.12 -14.84
CA ALA A 96 -17.63 -8.64 -13.74
C ALA A 96 -19.12 -8.40 -13.97
N ALA A 97 -19.95 -9.35 -13.51
CA ALA A 97 -21.40 -9.21 -13.58
C ALA A 97 -21.88 -8.15 -12.57
N GLU A 98 -21.34 -8.22 -11.35
CA GLU A 98 -21.65 -7.31 -10.26
C GLU A 98 -20.37 -7.05 -9.46
N VAL A 99 -20.21 -5.83 -8.96
CA VAL A 99 -19.10 -5.45 -8.09
C VAL A 99 -19.64 -4.64 -6.91
N LEU A 100 -19.42 -5.16 -5.71
CA LEU A 100 -19.80 -4.53 -4.45
C LEU A 100 -18.55 -4.26 -3.60
N GLN A 101 -18.34 -3.02 -3.19
CA GLN A 101 -17.31 -2.64 -2.23
C GLN A 101 -17.93 -2.45 -0.86
N ILE A 102 -17.38 -3.12 0.15
CA ILE A 102 -17.85 -3.05 1.54
C ILE A 102 -16.77 -2.39 2.40
N GLU A 103 -17.18 -1.41 3.20
CA GLU A 103 -16.35 -0.72 4.18
C GLU A 103 -16.94 -0.91 5.58
N LEU A 104 -16.05 -1.21 6.54
CA LEU A 104 -16.39 -1.37 7.95
C LEU A 104 -16.71 -0.02 8.59
N LEU A 105 -16.01 1.03 8.16
CA LEU A 105 -16.24 2.40 8.62
C LEU A 105 -17.54 2.99 8.06
N PRO A 106 -18.18 3.91 8.79
CA PRO A 106 -19.28 4.69 8.24
C PRO A 106 -18.80 5.56 7.07
N ALA A 107 -19.73 5.91 6.18
CA ALA A 107 -19.46 6.82 5.08
C ALA A 107 -18.88 8.13 5.63
N PRO A 108 -17.72 8.60 5.12
CA PRO A 108 -17.20 9.90 5.51
C PRO A 108 -18.19 11.02 5.14
N PRO A 109 -18.16 12.18 5.82
CA PRO A 109 -19.08 13.28 5.54
C PRO A 109 -18.80 13.91 4.16
N GLU A 110 -19.82 14.49 3.51
CA GLU A 110 -19.65 15.14 2.19
C GLU A 110 -18.72 16.37 2.23
N SER A 111 -18.68 17.06 3.37
CA SER A 111 -17.85 18.24 3.58
C SER A 111 -17.00 18.11 4.84
N ARG A 112 -15.90 18.88 4.91
CA ARG A 112 -15.01 18.90 6.08
C ARG A 112 -15.77 19.28 7.34
N LEU A 113 -15.56 18.52 8.40
CA LEU A 113 -16.05 18.87 9.74
C LEU A 113 -15.15 19.94 10.39
N PRO A 114 -15.66 20.74 11.34
CA PRO A 114 -14.85 21.70 12.10
C PRO A 114 -13.63 21.08 12.81
N THR A 115 -13.70 19.79 13.12
CA THR A 115 -12.62 19.00 13.75
C THR A 115 -11.53 18.55 12.78
N ASN A 116 -11.72 18.72 11.47
CA ASN A 116 -10.72 18.41 10.43
C ASN A 116 -10.46 19.64 9.52
N PRO A 117 -9.94 20.75 10.08
CA PRO A 117 -9.71 21.97 9.33
C PRO A 117 -8.49 21.85 8.40
N TRP A 118 -8.40 22.75 7.42
CA TRP A 118 -7.15 22.98 6.70
C TRP A 118 -6.05 23.41 7.70
N PRO A 119 -4.79 22.96 7.57
CA PRO A 119 -4.18 22.22 6.46
C PRO A 119 -4.23 20.68 6.59
N GLN A 120 -5.02 20.12 7.49
CA GLN A 120 -5.12 18.66 7.62
C GLN A 120 -5.70 18.03 6.35
N TRP A 121 -5.34 16.77 6.10
CA TRP A 121 -5.94 16.01 4.99
C TRP A 121 -7.46 15.92 5.17
N PRO A 122 -8.27 16.21 4.12
CA PRO A 122 -9.72 16.18 4.24
C PRO A 122 -10.24 14.75 4.45
N MET A 123 -10.87 14.50 5.59
CA MET A 123 -11.66 13.30 5.86
C MET A 123 -13.10 13.53 5.37
N VAL A 124 -13.27 13.47 4.06
CA VAL A 124 -14.57 13.66 3.38
C VAL A 124 -14.84 12.51 2.44
N PHE A 125 -16.11 12.33 2.06
CA PHE A 125 -16.51 11.33 1.10
C PHE A 125 -15.79 11.59 -0.23
N ARG A 126 -15.16 10.56 -0.77
CA ARG A 126 -14.50 10.62 -2.07
C ARG A 126 -14.94 9.47 -2.93
N THR A 127 -14.99 9.77 -4.22
CA THR A 127 -15.25 8.80 -5.28
C THR A 127 -14.07 8.86 -6.23
N SER A 128 -13.40 7.73 -6.38
CA SER A 128 -12.31 7.51 -7.34
C SER A 128 -12.87 7.24 -8.74
N SER A 129 -12.02 7.31 -9.77
CA SER A 129 -12.43 7.00 -11.14
C SER A 129 -13.02 5.60 -11.28
N SER A 130 -12.42 4.59 -10.64
CA SER A 130 -12.93 3.21 -10.64
C SER A 130 -14.32 3.09 -10.03
N GLN A 131 -14.62 3.89 -9.00
CA GLN A 131 -15.95 3.91 -8.37
C GLN A 131 -16.98 4.66 -9.22
N TYR A 132 -16.56 5.60 -10.06
CA TYR A 132 -17.44 6.26 -11.02
C TYR A 132 -17.85 5.36 -12.19
N GLU A 133 -17.10 4.29 -12.47
CA GLU A 133 -17.41 3.35 -13.55
C GLU A 133 -18.63 2.46 -13.24
N GLY A 134 -19.09 2.43 -12.00
CA GLY A 134 -20.28 1.68 -11.56
C GLY A 134 -19.98 0.77 -10.38
N GLY A 135 -20.92 -0.11 -10.05
CA GLY A 135 -20.87 -0.95 -8.85
C GLY A 135 -21.42 -0.24 -7.61
N GLU A 136 -21.58 -1.01 -6.55
CA GLU A 136 -22.21 -0.55 -5.30
C GLU A 136 -21.18 -0.38 -4.19
N ARG A 137 -21.48 0.52 -3.25
CA ARG A 137 -20.64 0.80 -2.09
C ARG A 137 -21.50 0.77 -0.84
N GLU A 138 -21.14 -0.12 0.07
CA GLU A 138 -21.80 -0.28 1.36
C GLU A 138 -20.85 0.11 2.49
N PHE A 139 -21.38 0.83 3.46
CA PHE A 139 -20.63 1.36 4.60
C PHE A 139 -21.23 0.89 5.91
N ALA A 140 -20.41 0.93 6.96
CA ALA A 140 -20.81 0.49 8.29
C ALA A 140 -21.31 -0.96 8.27
N VAL A 141 -20.58 -1.83 7.56
CA VAL A 141 -20.89 -3.25 7.40
C VAL A 141 -19.73 -4.09 7.90
N MET A 142 -20.01 -5.06 8.77
CA MET A 142 -19.03 -6.01 9.28
C MET A 142 -19.33 -7.41 8.74
N THR A 143 -18.31 -8.06 8.20
CA THR A 143 -18.39 -9.46 7.77
C THR A 143 -18.40 -10.40 8.98
N LYS A 144 -19.34 -11.33 9.02
CA LYS A 144 -19.55 -12.29 10.11
C LYS A 144 -19.05 -13.69 9.76
N GLY A 145 -19.17 -14.08 8.51
CA GLY A 145 -18.81 -15.42 8.04
C GLY A 145 -18.94 -15.56 6.54
N LEU A 146 -18.39 -16.63 6.02
CA LEU A 146 -18.45 -17.00 4.62
C LEU A 146 -19.06 -18.39 4.49
N VAL A 147 -20.07 -18.50 3.64
CA VAL A 147 -20.77 -19.76 3.39
C VAL A 147 -20.38 -20.27 2.02
N GLY A 148 -20.08 -21.56 1.96
CA GLY A 148 -19.67 -22.23 0.74
C GLY A 148 -20.28 -23.61 0.61
N LYS A 149 -20.25 -24.12 -0.62
CA LYS A 149 -20.68 -25.47 -0.98
C LYS A 149 -19.53 -26.18 -1.66
N ASP A 150 -19.25 -27.42 -1.27
CA ASP A 150 -18.16 -28.24 -1.82
C ASP A 150 -16.78 -27.52 -1.77
N GLY A 151 -16.56 -26.71 -0.73
CA GLY A 151 -15.34 -25.92 -0.55
C GLY A 151 -15.23 -24.65 -1.39
N VAL A 152 -16.29 -24.27 -2.13
CA VAL A 152 -16.33 -23.07 -2.98
C VAL A 152 -17.24 -22.02 -2.34
N LEU A 153 -16.77 -20.78 -2.28
CA LEU A 153 -17.51 -19.62 -1.78
C LEU A 153 -18.82 -19.43 -2.57
N GLN A 154 -19.90 -19.13 -1.87
CA GLN A 154 -21.20 -18.81 -2.46
C GLN A 154 -21.81 -17.54 -1.88
N GLU A 155 -21.64 -17.33 -0.57
CA GLU A 155 -22.27 -16.22 0.14
C GLU A 155 -21.35 -15.63 1.21
N LEU A 156 -21.48 -14.32 1.43
CA LEU A 156 -20.89 -13.58 2.54
C LEU A 156 -22.01 -13.18 3.49
N ILE A 157 -21.87 -13.52 4.76
CA ILE A 157 -22.79 -13.09 5.83
C ILE A 157 -22.23 -11.83 6.47
N ALA A 158 -23.05 -10.80 6.58
CA ALA A 158 -22.68 -9.50 7.13
C ALA A 158 -23.77 -8.94 8.03
N THR A 159 -23.39 -7.97 8.86
CA THR A 159 -24.30 -7.21 9.72
C THR A 159 -23.98 -5.73 9.65
N ARG A 160 -24.96 -4.87 9.94
CA ARG A 160 -24.72 -3.43 10.07
C ARG A 160 -24.06 -3.15 11.42
N VAL A 161 -23.13 -2.20 11.43
CA VAL A 161 -22.44 -1.78 12.65
C VAL A 161 -22.54 -0.28 12.83
N GLU A 162 -22.41 0.17 14.07
CA GLU A 162 -22.23 1.57 14.40
C GLU A 162 -20.95 1.77 15.20
N LEU A 163 -20.38 2.96 15.07
CA LEU A 163 -19.14 3.33 15.71
C LEU A 163 -19.44 4.00 17.05
N LYS A 164 -19.13 3.34 18.17
CA LYS A 164 -19.29 3.90 19.52
C LYS A 164 -17.94 4.19 20.17
N GLN A 165 -17.86 5.30 20.89
CA GLN A 165 -16.75 5.57 21.79
C GLN A 165 -17.09 5.04 23.19
N ASP A 166 -16.15 4.32 23.79
CA ASP A 166 -16.22 3.98 25.21
C ASP A 166 -15.76 5.15 26.08
N ASP A 167 -15.95 5.02 27.39
CA ASP A 167 -15.60 6.03 28.39
C ASP A 167 -14.09 6.34 28.43
N SER A 168 -13.24 5.49 27.84
CA SER A 168 -11.79 5.69 27.70
C SER A 168 -11.40 6.43 26.42
N GLY A 169 -12.39 6.83 25.61
CA GLY A 169 -12.20 7.47 24.30
C GLY A 169 -11.77 6.50 23.20
N ARG A 170 -11.75 5.18 23.46
CA ARG A 170 -11.48 4.18 22.43
C ARG A 170 -12.74 3.93 21.64
N THR A 171 -12.56 3.76 20.35
CA THR A 171 -13.67 3.54 19.44
C THR A 171 -13.83 2.05 19.17
N ARG A 172 -15.05 1.54 19.29
CA ARG A 172 -15.43 0.16 19.00
C ARG A 172 -16.58 0.12 18.01
N PHE A 173 -16.62 -0.96 17.23
CA PHE A 173 -17.77 -1.27 16.38
C PHE A 173 -18.77 -2.07 17.22
N GLU A 174 -20.03 -1.65 17.20
CA GLU A 174 -21.14 -2.39 17.80
C GLU A 174 -22.09 -2.85 16.70
N GLU A 175 -22.45 -4.13 16.75
CA GLU A 175 -23.44 -4.71 15.84
C GLU A 175 -24.82 -4.12 16.11
N ILE A 176 -25.55 -3.79 15.05
CA ILE A 176 -26.93 -3.36 15.13
C ILE A 176 -27.80 -4.63 15.12
N PRO A 177 -28.60 -4.89 16.17
CA PRO A 177 -29.46 -6.08 16.23
C PRO A 177 -30.41 -6.17 15.03
N ASP A 178 -30.72 -7.41 14.62
CA ASP A 178 -31.66 -7.71 13.54
C ASP A 178 -31.30 -7.11 12.16
N THR A 179 -30.01 -6.84 11.92
CA THR A 179 -29.49 -6.32 10.64
C THR A 179 -28.56 -7.28 9.92
N GLU A 180 -28.59 -8.57 10.26
CA GLU A 180 -27.82 -9.59 9.53
C GLU A 180 -28.43 -9.86 8.15
N PHE A 181 -27.58 -9.97 7.14
CA PHE A 181 -27.97 -10.26 5.76
C PHE A 181 -26.89 -11.08 5.03
N SER A 182 -27.29 -11.77 3.96
CA SER A 182 -26.39 -12.50 3.09
C SER A 182 -26.21 -11.80 1.74
N ILE A 183 -25.01 -11.91 1.19
CA ILE A 183 -24.62 -11.36 -0.11
C ILE A 183 -24.07 -12.51 -0.93
N ALA A 184 -24.68 -12.76 -2.09
CA ALA A 184 -24.19 -13.80 -2.97
C ALA A 184 -22.90 -13.34 -3.68
N VAL A 185 -21.85 -14.17 -3.63
CA VAL A 185 -20.50 -13.80 -4.06
C VAL A 185 -19.77 -14.99 -4.66
N ASP A 186 -19.09 -14.76 -5.78
CA ASP A 186 -18.24 -15.76 -6.42
C ASP A 186 -16.76 -15.51 -6.13
N ILE A 187 -16.36 -14.25 -5.99
CA ILE A 187 -15.00 -13.82 -5.67
C ILE A 187 -15.04 -12.77 -4.56
N LEU A 188 -14.34 -13.04 -3.46
CA LEU A 188 -14.11 -12.10 -2.36
C LEU A 188 -12.66 -11.63 -2.38
N LEU A 189 -12.45 -10.31 -2.48
CA LEU A 189 -11.14 -9.67 -2.50
C LEU A 189 -10.87 -8.93 -1.18
N LEU A 190 -9.87 -9.36 -0.43
CA LEU A 190 -9.47 -8.75 0.84
C LEU A 190 -8.51 -7.57 0.59
N ALA A 191 -9.04 -6.35 0.60
CA ALA A 191 -8.32 -5.08 0.41
C ALA A 191 -8.25 -4.27 1.73
N MET A 192 -8.04 -4.96 2.85
CA MET A 192 -8.14 -4.40 4.21
C MET A 192 -6.87 -3.67 4.68
N GLY A 193 -5.87 -3.52 3.81
CA GLY A 193 -4.58 -2.90 4.10
C GLY A 193 -3.53 -3.86 4.64
N PHE A 194 -2.43 -3.30 5.14
CA PHE A 194 -1.25 -4.06 5.57
C PHE A 194 -0.89 -3.75 7.02
N THR A 195 -0.32 -4.71 7.72
CA THR A 195 0.13 -4.57 9.11
C THR A 195 1.59 -4.12 9.22
N GLY A 196 2.44 -4.43 8.23
CA GLY A 196 3.84 -4.03 8.26
C GLY A 196 4.74 -4.84 7.31
N PRO A 197 6.06 -4.60 7.35
CA PRO A 197 7.05 -5.40 6.62
C PRO A 197 7.04 -6.86 7.04
N VAL A 198 7.54 -7.75 6.17
CA VAL A 198 7.96 -9.10 6.58
C VAL A 198 9.31 -8.96 7.30
N ALA A 199 9.24 -8.56 8.56
CA ALA A 199 10.44 -8.18 9.32
C ALA A 199 11.05 -9.33 10.14
N LYS A 200 10.48 -10.54 10.11
CA LYS A 200 10.96 -11.68 10.91
C LYS A 200 12.47 -11.87 10.76
N ASP A 201 12.96 -11.98 9.53
CA ASP A 201 14.38 -12.19 9.26
C ASP A 201 15.23 -10.97 9.63
N VAL A 202 14.68 -9.76 9.54
CA VAL A 202 15.37 -8.54 9.96
C VAL A 202 15.58 -8.54 11.48
N VAL A 203 14.56 -8.93 12.23
CA VAL A 203 14.62 -9.04 13.70
C VAL A 203 15.57 -10.18 14.09
N GLU A 204 15.39 -11.37 13.53
CA GLU A 204 16.17 -12.56 13.88
C GLU A 204 17.65 -12.47 13.49
N GLN A 205 17.97 -11.88 12.32
CA GLN A 205 19.35 -11.85 11.81
C GLN A 205 20.12 -10.59 12.20
N LEU A 206 19.45 -9.45 12.41
CA LEU A 206 20.12 -8.19 12.79
C LEU A 206 19.85 -7.75 14.22
N GLY A 207 18.82 -8.26 14.89
CA GLY A 207 18.37 -7.75 16.19
C GLY A 207 17.70 -6.37 16.09
N ALA A 208 17.10 -6.04 14.94
CA ALA A 208 16.35 -4.79 14.79
C ALA A 208 15.06 -4.83 15.62
N GLU A 209 14.70 -3.71 16.25
CA GLU A 209 13.45 -3.61 16.99
C GLU A 209 12.29 -3.17 16.08
N LEU A 210 11.08 -3.67 16.41
CA LEU A 210 9.82 -3.18 15.84
C LEU A 210 9.16 -2.18 16.78
N ASN A 211 8.37 -1.27 16.23
CA ASN A 211 7.51 -0.39 17.00
C ASN A 211 6.19 -1.11 17.37
N SER A 212 5.33 -0.46 18.15
CA SER A 212 4.05 -1.03 18.60
C SER A 212 3.06 -1.34 17.46
N ARG A 213 3.34 -0.88 16.23
CA ARG A 213 2.55 -1.15 15.03
C ARG A 213 3.16 -2.25 14.16
N GLY A 214 4.25 -2.89 14.59
CA GLY A 214 4.93 -3.96 13.84
C GLY A 214 5.84 -3.48 12.71
N ALA A 215 6.05 -2.17 12.55
CA ALA A 215 7.00 -1.63 11.58
C ALA A 215 8.39 -1.43 12.21
N LEU A 216 9.44 -1.31 11.39
CA LEU A 216 10.81 -1.13 11.90
C LEU A 216 10.91 0.15 12.72
N LYS A 217 11.43 0.02 13.95
CA LYS A 217 11.63 1.15 14.85
C LYS A 217 12.82 1.97 14.39
N VAL A 218 12.58 3.26 14.23
CA VAL A 218 13.57 4.20 13.74
C VAL A 218 13.59 5.50 14.54
N ASP A 219 14.76 6.15 14.59
CA ASP A 219 14.88 7.51 15.17
C ASP A 219 14.52 8.61 14.15
N LYS A 220 14.68 9.89 14.53
CA LYS A 220 14.39 11.05 13.66
C LYS A 220 15.31 11.16 12.43
N ARG A 221 16.46 10.49 12.44
CA ARG A 221 17.38 10.33 11.30
C ARG A 221 17.18 8.98 10.63
N PHE A 222 16.04 8.39 10.94
CA PHE A 222 15.53 7.11 10.55
C PHE A 222 16.38 5.89 10.97
N ARG A 223 17.47 6.05 11.71
CA ARG A 223 18.37 4.93 12.09
C ARG A 223 17.61 3.88 12.88
N THR A 224 17.86 2.60 12.60
CA THR A 224 17.31 1.52 13.41
C THR A 224 18.10 1.40 14.72
N THR A 225 17.72 0.44 15.56
CA THR A 225 18.49 0.08 16.77
C THR A 225 19.84 -0.56 16.45
N VAL A 226 20.07 -0.93 15.20
CA VAL A 226 21.29 -1.60 14.75
C VAL A 226 22.21 -0.58 14.06
N PRO A 227 23.44 -0.32 14.57
CA PRO A 227 24.36 0.62 13.97
C PRO A 227 24.67 0.28 12.50
N GLY A 228 24.73 1.30 11.64
CA GLY A 228 24.94 1.13 10.20
C GLY A 228 23.70 0.66 9.43
N VAL A 229 22.58 0.39 10.12
CA VAL A 229 21.34 -0.07 9.49
C VAL A 229 20.26 0.99 9.59
N TYR A 230 19.51 1.10 8.51
CA TYR A 230 18.63 2.20 8.21
C TYR A 230 17.31 1.65 7.64
N ALA A 231 16.12 2.21 7.94
CA ALA A 231 14.84 1.78 7.34
C ALA A 231 13.92 2.92 6.89
N ALA A 232 13.44 2.93 5.64
CA ALA A 232 12.68 4.03 5.03
C ALA A 232 11.38 3.55 4.36
N GLY A 233 10.45 4.49 4.12
CA GLY A 233 9.17 4.22 3.48
C GLY A 233 8.27 3.33 4.33
N ASP A 234 7.48 2.48 3.68
CA ASP A 234 6.45 1.70 4.36
C ASP A 234 7.02 0.68 5.35
N ALA A 235 8.30 0.29 5.20
CA ALA A 235 8.98 -0.59 6.15
C ALA A 235 9.08 0.00 7.57
N GLN A 236 9.03 1.33 7.73
CA GLN A 236 9.02 2.02 9.03
C GLN A 236 7.70 2.75 9.32
N ARG A 237 7.01 3.26 8.28
CA ARG A 237 5.72 3.96 8.42
C ARG A 237 4.51 3.03 8.55
N GLY A 238 4.59 1.83 7.98
CA GLY A 238 3.41 1.08 7.52
C GLY A 238 2.92 1.61 6.16
N ALA A 239 1.89 0.97 5.60
CA ALA A 239 1.33 1.34 4.29
C ALA A 239 0.99 2.84 4.22
N SER A 240 1.67 3.57 3.32
CA SER A 240 1.56 5.02 3.23
C SER A 240 1.58 5.52 1.78
N LEU A 241 1.60 6.84 1.62
CA LEU A 241 1.63 7.48 0.30
C LEU A 241 3.05 7.44 -0.28
N ILE A 242 3.15 7.29 -1.60
CA ILE A 242 4.41 7.30 -2.33
C ILE A 242 5.28 8.53 -2.06
N VAL A 243 4.66 9.70 -1.86
CA VAL A 243 5.39 10.95 -1.55
C VAL A 243 6.16 10.86 -0.23
N TRP A 244 5.63 10.14 0.77
CA TRP A 244 6.33 9.92 2.03
C TRP A 244 7.49 8.96 1.86
N ALA A 245 7.31 7.88 1.10
CA ALA A 245 8.41 6.96 0.78
C ALA A 245 9.56 7.69 0.04
N ILE A 246 9.23 8.58 -0.90
CA ILE A 246 10.22 9.42 -1.60
C ILE A 246 10.90 10.40 -0.61
N SER A 247 10.14 11.06 0.27
CA SER A 247 10.71 11.98 1.27
C SER A 247 11.70 11.25 2.19
N ASP A 248 11.29 10.10 2.72
CA ASP A 248 12.12 9.27 3.60
C ASP A 248 13.42 8.84 2.92
N GLY A 249 13.35 8.44 1.64
CA GLY A 249 14.53 8.08 0.86
C GLY A 249 15.48 9.27 0.61
N ARG A 250 14.94 10.48 0.43
CA ARG A 250 15.72 11.71 0.17
C ARG A 250 16.34 12.32 1.41
N GLU A 251 15.61 12.35 2.52
CA GLU A 251 16.12 12.82 3.82
C GLU A 251 17.27 11.95 4.33
N ARG A 252 17.38 10.76 3.75
CA ARG A 252 18.34 9.75 4.09
C ARG A 252 19.44 9.59 3.06
N GLN A 253 20.09 10.71 2.73
CA GLN A 253 21.39 10.64 2.07
C GLN A 253 22.46 10.27 3.11
N PRO A 254 23.12 9.10 2.99
CA PRO A 254 24.34 8.79 3.73
C PRO A 254 25.49 9.65 3.15
N GLY A 255 25.44 10.95 3.43
CA GLY A 255 26.41 11.96 3.00
C GLY A 255 26.64 13.06 4.04
N ARG A 256 25.89 13.02 5.15
CA ARG A 256 26.21 13.74 6.39
C ARG A 256 26.78 12.80 7.46
N LEU A 257 27.37 11.69 7.01
CA LEU A 257 28.28 10.87 7.79
C LEU A 257 29.63 11.59 7.74
N THR A 258 30.02 12.24 8.83
CA THR A 258 31.45 12.51 9.08
C THR A 258 32.15 11.15 9.00
N PRO A 259 33.16 10.97 8.13
CA PRO A 259 33.86 9.70 8.03
C PRO A 259 34.45 9.36 9.40
N THR A 260 33.97 8.31 10.03
CA THR A 260 34.77 7.62 11.04
C THR A 260 35.91 6.96 10.29
N SER A 261 37.12 7.40 10.61
CA SER A 261 38.40 6.97 10.05
C SER A 261 38.50 5.45 9.88
N GLU A 262 38.89 5.01 8.67
CA GLU A 262 39.98 4.04 8.37
C GLU A 262 39.79 3.19 7.11
N LYS A 263 38.68 3.32 6.36
CA LYS A 263 38.59 2.66 5.05
C LYS A 263 38.34 3.68 3.94
N GLN A 264 39.38 3.92 3.14
CA GLN A 264 39.28 4.72 1.92
C GLN A 264 38.33 4.04 0.93
N PRO A 265 37.38 4.77 0.32
CA PRO A 265 36.55 4.22 -0.74
C PRO A 265 37.40 4.04 -2.01
N ARG A 266 37.54 2.79 -2.48
CA ARG A 266 38.08 2.51 -3.82
C ARG A 266 37.00 2.75 -4.86
N PHE A 267 36.83 4.00 -5.27
CA PHE A 267 36.13 4.32 -6.51
C PHE A 267 37.17 4.43 -7.64
N SER A 268 37.18 3.46 -8.56
CA SER A 268 37.79 3.64 -9.88
C SER A 268 36.68 4.08 -10.83
N PRO A 269 36.73 5.28 -11.44
CA PRO A 269 35.73 5.67 -12.42
C PRO A 269 35.90 4.82 -13.70
N PRO A 270 34.81 4.41 -14.37
CA PRO A 270 34.92 3.78 -15.67
C PRO A 270 35.42 4.82 -16.68
N GLY A 271 36.56 4.52 -17.32
CA GLY A 271 37.10 5.32 -18.41
C GLY A 271 36.17 5.28 -19.62
N GLY A 272 35.57 6.43 -19.93
CA GLY A 272 34.79 6.68 -21.14
C GLY A 272 34.93 8.15 -21.56
N PRO A 273 34.92 8.45 -22.86
CA PRO A 273 35.38 9.72 -23.38
C PRO A 273 34.46 10.88 -22.99
N THR A 274 35.08 11.98 -22.58
CA THR A 274 34.43 13.24 -22.22
C THR A 274 33.79 13.90 -23.44
N CYS A 275 32.48 14.10 -23.37
CA CYS A 275 31.74 14.91 -24.35
C CYS A 275 31.95 16.40 -24.01
N PRO A 276 32.43 17.26 -24.93
CA PRO A 276 32.67 18.67 -24.63
C PRO A 276 31.34 19.45 -24.61
N LEU A 277 30.95 19.93 -23.44
CA LEU A 277 29.89 20.92 -23.27
C LEU A 277 30.29 22.23 -23.96
N ALA A 278 29.61 22.56 -25.06
CA ALA A 278 29.67 23.87 -25.68
C ALA A 278 28.98 24.92 -24.79
N ALA A 279 29.76 25.91 -24.35
CA ALA A 279 29.27 27.08 -23.62
C ALA A 279 28.42 27.99 -24.53
N ALA A 280 27.11 28.02 -24.31
CA ALA A 280 26.22 28.99 -24.95
C ALA A 280 26.17 30.29 -24.13
N LYS A 281 26.84 31.33 -24.65
CA LYS A 281 26.75 32.72 -24.15
C LYS A 281 25.31 33.22 -24.20
N ARG A 282 24.80 33.71 -23.06
CA ARG A 282 23.57 34.51 -22.99
C ARG A 282 23.73 35.78 -23.84
N ARG A 283 22.88 35.98 -24.83
CA ARG A 283 22.64 37.29 -25.45
C ARG A 283 21.27 37.81 -24.99
N HIS A 284 21.29 38.97 -24.35
CA HIS A 284 20.10 39.78 -24.11
C HIS A 284 19.57 40.31 -25.45
N GLY A 285 18.30 40.03 -25.75
CA GLY A 285 17.56 40.63 -26.84
C GLY A 285 16.13 40.91 -26.39
N GLN A 286 15.77 42.18 -26.31
CA GLN A 286 14.42 42.67 -26.05
C GLN A 286 13.46 42.14 -27.13
N ALA A 287 12.31 41.61 -26.72
CA ALA A 287 11.19 41.32 -27.62
C ALA A 287 9.93 42.06 -27.15
N GLN A 288 9.43 42.90 -28.05
CA GLN A 288 8.25 43.76 -27.91
C GLN A 288 6.96 42.92 -27.81
N ARG A 289 6.02 43.38 -26.97
CA ARG A 289 4.66 42.81 -26.86
C ARG A 289 3.80 43.21 -28.07
N PRO A 290 3.05 42.30 -28.72
CA PRO A 290 1.98 42.69 -29.61
C PRO A 290 0.66 42.93 -28.85
N ARG A 291 -0.03 43.99 -29.26
CA ARG A 291 -1.32 44.46 -28.74
C ARG A 291 -2.45 43.46 -29.06
N ARG A 292 -3.33 43.23 -28.07
CA ARG A 292 -4.64 42.61 -28.26
C ARG A 292 -5.49 43.46 -29.22
N ARG A 293 -6.07 42.85 -30.24
CA ARG A 293 -7.27 43.37 -30.93
C ARG A 293 -8.48 42.63 -30.39
N MET A 294 -9.46 43.39 -29.92
CA MET A 294 -10.83 42.94 -29.70
C MET A 294 -11.54 42.85 -31.06
N ALA A 295 -12.23 41.73 -31.28
CA ALA A 295 -13.48 41.59 -32.01
C ALA A 295 -14.10 40.27 -31.53
#